data_AF-A0A838FGL5-F1
#
_entry.id   AF-A0A838FGL5-F1
#
_cell.length_a   1.000
_cell.length_b   1.000
_cell.length_c   1.000
_cell.angle_alpha   90.00
_cell.angle_beta   90.00
_cell.angle_gamma   90.00
#
_symmetry.space_group_name_H-M   'P 1'
#
loop_
_entity.id
_entity.type
_entity.pdbx_description
1 polymer ?
#
loop_
_entity_poly.entity_id
_entity_poly.type
_entity_poly.pdbx_seq_one_letter_code
_entity_poly.pdbx_strand_id
1 'polypeptide(L)'
;MDQKRNKRIAKEWHEAFGTVRMKDNDTHLAEDFTADFFGQKLNKSQYMVQYQNYAETFKHNKIVVEDQIAEGNRVVSMIMWTAIHLAGVPGIPLTEKSMNIKGITVDYFKNGKIVKQYPLFDTAQLLKRQLAREQERTRIARDLHDNIGSTLGSISYYSEMAQQLAEEKQAHLKMLLQKIEESSHELVDDMSDIVWAINPFNDSFEKLLSRMRNYAADLLATRNIEFSFEIQNISETLRLSIEQRKNIFLIFKEAIYNAVKYACCSKINALIGQADHRVIVELHDNGKGFDVNQAIIYNGNGINNMKLRAAEIGAEIFIGSKNGKGTQIRLLAPVKVTMKAR
;
A
#
# COMPACT_ATOMS: atom_id res chain seq x y z
N MET A 1 5.44 -39.47 -24.53
CA MET A 1 6.03 -38.13 -24.73
C MET A 1 7.17 -37.96 -23.76
N ASP A 2 8.30 -37.43 -24.21
CA ASP A 2 9.45 -37.20 -23.35
C ASP A 2 9.25 -35.89 -22.55
N GLN A 3 8.83 -36.05 -21.29
CA GLN A 3 8.59 -34.93 -20.37
C GLN A 3 9.85 -34.09 -20.12
N LYS A 4 11.04 -34.71 -20.07
CA LYS A 4 12.31 -34.00 -19.90
C LYS A 4 12.62 -33.14 -21.11
N ARG A 5 12.41 -33.68 -22.31
CA ARG A 5 12.55 -32.93 -23.56
C ARG A 5 11.57 -31.76 -23.64
N ASN A 6 10.30 -31.96 -23.27
CA ASN A 6 9.30 -30.89 -23.31
C ASN A 6 9.63 -29.76 -22.32
N LYS A 7 10.11 -30.07 -21.10
CA LYS A 7 10.59 -29.06 -20.15
C LYS A 7 11.73 -28.23 -20.74
N ARG A 8 12.73 -28.89 -21.34
CA ARG A 8 13.87 -28.22 -21.99
C ARG A 8 13.39 -27.28 -23.11
N ILE A 9 12.51 -27.75 -23.99
CA ILE A 9 11.97 -26.95 -25.09
C ILE A 9 11.19 -25.73 -24.57
N ALA A 10 10.32 -25.91 -23.57
CA ALA A 10 9.60 -24.80 -22.95
C ALA A 10 10.58 -23.79 -22.34
N LYS A 11 11.63 -24.25 -21.67
CA LYS A 11 12.65 -23.37 -21.07
C LYS A 11 13.40 -22.57 -22.13
N GLU A 12 13.91 -23.23 -23.17
CA GLU A 12 14.60 -22.60 -24.29
C GLU A 12 13.71 -21.57 -25.01
N TRP A 13 12.42 -21.87 -25.15
CA TRP A 13 11.43 -20.96 -25.71
C TRP A 13 11.26 -19.69 -24.87
N HIS A 14 10.99 -19.83 -23.57
CA HIS A 14 10.73 -18.68 -22.69
C HIS A 14 11.98 -17.81 -22.46
N GLU A 15 13.13 -18.42 -22.22
CA GLU A 15 14.37 -17.69 -21.94
C GLU A 15 14.97 -17.01 -23.19
N ALA A 16 14.48 -17.35 -24.39
CA ALA A 16 14.87 -16.67 -25.62
C ALA A 16 14.17 -15.31 -25.82
N PHE A 17 13.13 -14.99 -25.04
CA PHE A 17 12.40 -13.74 -25.15
C PHE A 17 13.32 -12.51 -25.04
N GLY A 18 13.20 -11.58 -26.00
CA GLY A 18 14.02 -10.36 -26.01
C GLY A 18 15.49 -10.57 -26.40
N THR A 19 15.88 -11.79 -26.80
CA THR A 19 17.25 -12.10 -27.24
C THR A 19 17.35 -12.22 -28.76
N VAL A 20 18.57 -12.15 -29.31
CA VAL A 20 18.82 -12.44 -30.73
C VAL A 20 18.40 -13.85 -31.14
N ARG A 21 18.38 -14.82 -30.21
CA ARG A 21 17.94 -16.21 -30.44
C ARG A 21 16.43 -16.34 -30.64
N MET A 22 15.66 -15.30 -30.34
CA MET A 22 14.21 -15.28 -30.49
C MET A 22 13.75 -15.52 -31.94
N LYS A 23 14.55 -15.09 -32.93
CA LYS A 23 14.24 -15.31 -34.35
C LYS A 23 14.45 -16.77 -34.79
N ASP A 24 15.35 -17.50 -34.12
CA ASP A 24 15.70 -18.89 -34.44
C ASP A 24 14.79 -19.92 -33.73
N ASN A 25 14.11 -19.49 -32.67
CA ASN A 25 13.32 -20.35 -31.79
C ASN A 25 11.85 -20.55 -32.22
N ASP A 26 11.43 -20.01 -33.37
CA ASP A 26 10.12 -20.31 -33.97
C ASP A 26 9.93 -21.81 -34.30
N THR A 27 11.04 -22.53 -34.39
CA THR A 27 11.11 -23.98 -34.60
C THR A 27 10.47 -24.80 -33.47
N HIS A 28 10.41 -24.24 -32.25
CA HIS A 28 9.75 -24.85 -31.09
C HIS A 28 8.22 -24.77 -31.16
N LEU A 29 7.67 -23.84 -31.96
CA LEU A 29 6.22 -23.68 -32.15
C LEU A 29 5.71 -24.54 -33.30
N ALA A 30 4.58 -25.20 -33.09
CA ALA A 30 3.86 -25.91 -34.14
C ALA A 30 3.22 -24.93 -35.12
N GLU A 31 2.93 -25.36 -36.35
CA GLU A 31 2.29 -24.50 -37.36
C GLU A 31 0.86 -24.08 -36.95
N ASP A 32 0.14 -24.98 -36.27
CA ASP A 32 -1.18 -24.75 -35.69
C ASP A 32 -1.13 -24.07 -34.31
N PHE A 33 -0.01 -23.41 -33.97
CA PHE A 33 0.17 -22.76 -32.67
C PHE A 33 -0.87 -21.66 -32.44
N THR A 34 -1.40 -21.64 -31.21
CA THR A 34 -2.27 -20.58 -30.71
C THR A 34 -1.82 -20.10 -29.33
N ALA A 35 -1.98 -18.81 -29.06
CA ALA A 35 -1.71 -18.24 -27.76
C ALA A 35 -2.87 -17.37 -27.31
N ASP A 36 -3.09 -17.32 -26.00
CA ASP A 36 -3.83 -16.22 -25.39
C ASP A 36 -2.83 -15.11 -25.06
N PHE A 37 -3.01 -13.94 -25.63
CA PHE A 37 -2.15 -12.79 -25.43
C PHE A 37 -3.03 -11.57 -25.17
N PHE A 38 -3.04 -11.10 -23.91
CA PHE A 38 -3.92 -10.03 -23.43
C PHE A 38 -5.42 -10.24 -23.69
N GLY A 39 -5.90 -11.48 -23.52
CA GLY A 39 -7.31 -11.82 -23.73
C GLY A 39 -7.70 -11.94 -25.21
N GLN A 40 -6.74 -11.82 -26.12
CA GLN A 40 -6.91 -12.09 -27.54
C GLN A 40 -6.30 -13.45 -27.88
N LYS A 41 -7.05 -14.26 -28.62
CA LYS A 41 -6.50 -15.48 -29.22
C LYS A 41 -5.74 -15.11 -30.48
N LEU A 42 -4.43 -15.34 -30.46
CA LEU A 42 -3.55 -15.11 -31.59
C LEU A 42 -3.11 -16.43 -32.22
N ASN A 43 -3.02 -16.45 -33.54
CA ASN A 43 -2.29 -17.49 -34.25
C ASN A 43 -0.77 -17.24 -34.19
N LYS A 44 0.02 -18.19 -34.69
CA LYS A 44 1.48 -18.12 -34.72
C LYS A 44 2.06 -16.81 -35.28
N SER A 45 1.64 -16.40 -36.48
CA SER A 45 2.21 -15.21 -37.13
C SER A 45 1.84 -13.92 -36.37
N GLN A 46 0.58 -13.79 -35.94
CA GLN A 46 0.12 -12.66 -35.13
C GLN A 46 0.86 -12.60 -33.79
N TYR A 47 1.02 -13.74 -33.12
CA TYR A 47 1.73 -13.83 -31.85
C TYR A 47 3.18 -13.39 -32.02
N MET A 48 3.91 -13.89 -33.04
CA MET A 48 5.32 -13.54 -33.23
C MET A 48 5.54 -12.04 -33.47
N VAL A 49 4.64 -11.39 -34.24
CA VAL A 49 4.69 -9.93 -34.43
C VAL A 49 4.48 -9.19 -33.12
N GLN A 50 3.43 -9.56 -32.36
CA GLN A 50 3.18 -8.92 -31.07
C GLN A 50 4.31 -9.19 -30.07
N TYR A 51 4.82 -10.41 -30.03
CA TYR A 51 5.90 -10.84 -29.13
C TYR A 51 7.21 -10.05 -29.41
N GLN A 52 7.53 -9.76 -30.68
CA GLN A 52 8.65 -8.89 -31.05
C GLN A 52 8.40 -7.43 -30.67
N ASN A 53 7.22 -6.88 -30.97
CA ASN A 53 6.89 -5.51 -30.59
C ASN A 53 6.96 -5.30 -29.07
N TYR A 54 6.51 -6.27 -28.28
CA TYR A 54 6.64 -6.26 -26.82
C TYR A 54 8.09 -6.36 -26.37
N ALA A 55 8.91 -7.20 -27.01
CA ALA A 55 10.35 -7.26 -26.72
C ALA A 55 11.07 -5.93 -26.97
N GLU A 56 10.63 -5.13 -27.94
CA GLU A 56 11.20 -3.80 -28.22
C GLU A 56 10.70 -2.73 -27.24
N THR A 57 9.44 -2.85 -26.82
CA THR A 57 8.80 -1.92 -25.87
C THR A 57 9.44 -1.99 -24.47
N PHE A 58 10.00 -3.15 -24.13
CA PHE A 58 10.65 -3.43 -22.85
C PHE A 58 12.13 -3.76 -23.08
N LYS A 59 13.07 -2.90 -22.69
CA LYS A 59 14.52 -3.19 -22.79
C LYS A 59 15.06 -3.84 -21.53
N HIS A 60 16.24 -4.45 -21.64
CA HIS A 60 16.80 -5.34 -20.60
C HIS A 60 15.81 -6.45 -20.21
N ASN A 61 15.04 -6.89 -21.20
CA ASN A 61 13.97 -7.85 -21.06
C ASN A 61 14.56 -9.26 -20.97
N LYS A 62 14.33 -9.89 -19.82
CA LYS A 62 14.86 -11.20 -19.48
C LYS A 62 13.78 -12.03 -18.83
N ILE A 63 13.61 -13.26 -19.30
CA ILE A 63 12.84 -14.28 -18.61
C ILE A 63 13.81 -15.32 -18.06
N VAL A 64 13.61 -15.70 -16.80
CA VAL A 64 14.28 -16.84 -16.16
C VAL A 64 13.23 -17.84 -15.75
N VAL A 65 13.40 -19.11 -16.14
CA VAL A 65 12.53 -20.18 -15.67
C VAL A 65 13.06 -20.69 -14.33
N GLU A 66 12.32 -20.43 -13.26
CA GLU A 66 12.70 -20.79 -11.88
C GLU A 66 12.39 -22.25 -11.58
N ASP A 67 11.24 -22.75 -12.05
CA ASP A 67 10.81 -24.13 -11.83
C ASP A 67 9.86 -24.60 -12.95
N GLN A 68 9.77 -25.92 -13.15
CA GLN A 68 8.88 -26.53 -14.14
C GLN A 68 8.30 -27.86 -13.67
N ILE A 69 7.01 -28.06 -13.94
CA ILE A 69 6.32 -29.34 -13.79
C ILE A 69 5.80 -29.78 -15.16
N ALA A 70 5.93 -31.06 -15.49
CA ALA A 70 5.42 -31.61 -16.75
C ALA A 70 4.49 -32.78 -16.46
N GLU A 71 3.29 -32.73 -17.03
CA GLU A 71 2.26 -33.75 -16.84
C GLU A 71 1.54 -33.99 -18.17
N GLY A 72 1.50 -35.25 -18.62
CA GLY A 72 0.94 -35.60 -19.93
C GLY A 72 1.57 -34.80 -21.06
N ASN A 73 0.75 -33.97 -21.74
CA ASN A 73 1.16 -33.11 -22.84
C ASN A 73 1.39 -31.64 -22.43
N ARG A 74 1.48 -31.34 -21.13
CA ARG A 74 1.57 -29.96 -20.63
C ARG A 74 2.86 -29.75 -19.86
N VAL A 75 3.42 -28.56 -19.99
CA VAL A 75 4.51 -28.07 -19.14
C VAL A 75 4.03 -26.78 -18.48
N VAL A 76 4.06 -26.76 -17.16
CA VAL A 76 3.81 -25.58 -16.34
C VAL A 76 5.18 -25.03 -15.94
N SER A 77 5.47 -23.79 -16.29
CA SER A 77 6.73 -23.12 -15.95
C SER A 77 6.47 -21.92 -15.03
N MET A 78 7.17 -21.85 -13.91
CA MET A 78 7.26 -20.66 -13.08
C MET A 78 8.38 -19.79 -13.62
N ILE A 79 8.07 -18.53 -13.95
CA ILE A 79 9.01 -17.63 -14.60
C ILE A 79 9.17 -16.32 -13.85
N MET A 80 10.38 -15.78 -13.91
CA MET A 80 10.72 -14.44 -13.45
C MET A 80 11.01 -13.57 -14.66
N TRP A 81 10.14 -12.60 -14.94
CA TRP A 81 10.33 -11.61 -15.98
C TRP A 81 10.91 -10.32 -15.40
N THR A 82 12.05 -9.87 -15.93
CA THR A 82 12.68 -8.60 -15.60
C THR A 82 12.74 -7.73 -16.83
N ALA A 83 12.35 -6.46 -16.73
CA ALA A 83 12.35 -5.52 -17.84
C ALA A 83 12.40 -4.06 -17.40
N ILE A 84 12.76 -3.16 -18.31
CA ILE A 84 12.61 -1.71 -18.18
C ILE A 84 11.59 -1.23 -19.23
N HIS A 85 10.53 -0.57 -18.79
CA HIS A 85 9.48 -0.04 -19.66
C HIS A 85 9.94 1.26 -20.33
N LEU A 86 10.21 1.20 -21.64
CA LEU A 86 10.81 2.32 -22.40
C LEU A 86 9.91 2.93 -23.49
N ALA A 87 8.75 2.35 -23.77
CA ALA A 87 7.72 2.95 -24.61
C ALA A 87 6.32 2.63 -24.09
N GLY A 88 5.32 3.48 -24.37
CA GLY A 88 3.96 3.25 -23.90
C GLY A 88 3.31 2.04 -24.59
N VAL A 89 2.55 1.24 -23.82
CA VAL A 89 1.66 0.20 -24.35
C VAL A 89 0.19 0.65 -24.22
N PRO A 90 -0.75 0.10 -25.01
CA PRO A 90 -2.15 0.53 -24.99
C PRO A 90 -2.74 0.57 -23.56
N GLY A 91 -3.11 1.76 -23.11
CA GLY A 91 -3.68 2.00 -21.78
C GLY A 91 -2.68 2.02 -20.61
N ILE A 92 -1.37 2.11 -20.87
CA ILE A 92 -0.30 2.15 -19.86
C ILE A 92 0.76 3.18 -20.29
N PRO A 93 0.87 4.34 -19.60
CA PRO A 93 1.89 5.34 -19.91
C PRO A 93 3.31 4.86 -19.55
N LEU A 94 4.30 5.40 -20.27
CA LEU A 94 5.73 5.14 -20.05
C LEU A 94 6.15 5.39 -18.60
N THR A 95 6.97 4.49 -18.03
CA THR A 95 7.44 4.61 -16.63
C THR A 95 8.94 4.71 -16.44
N GLU A 96 9.77 4.30 -17.40
CA GLU A 96 11.26 4.24 -17.29
C GLU A 96 11.82 3.39 -16.13
N LYS A 97 10.96 2.78 -15.30
CA LYS A 97 11.34 1.96 -14.15
C LYS A 97 11.63 0.50 -14.53
N SER A 98 12.52 -0.12 -13.75
CA SER A 98 12.73 -1.56 -13.75
C SER A 98 11.54 -2.28 -13.11
N MET A 99 11.19 -3.44 -13.66
CA MET A 99 10.09 -4.28 -13.25
C MET A 99 10.56 -5.70 -13.07
N ASN A 100 10.06 -6.38 -12.04
CA ASN A 100 10.27 -7.79 -11.78
C ASN A 100 8.90 -8.45 -11.53
N ILE A 101 8.46 -9.29 -12.46
CA ILE A 101 7.14 -9.91 -12.44
C ILE A 101 7.27 -11.43 -12.44
N LYS A 102 6.78 -12.07 -11.38
CA LYS A 102 6.66 -13.52 -11.33
C LYS A 102 5.39 -13.95 -12.05
N GLY A 103 5.50 -15.01 -12.83
CA GLY A 103 4.43 -15.51 -13.67
C GLY A 103 4.43 -17.03 -13.73
N ILE A 104 3.28 -17.58 -14.13
CA ILE A 104 3.16 -18.98 -14.52
C ILE A 104 2.79 -19.01 -15.99
N THR A 105 3.33 -19.95 -16.75
CA THR A 105 2.92 -20.20 -18.12
C THR A 105 2.66 -21.68 -18.34
N VAL A 106 1.65 -22.00 -19.13
CA VAL A 106 1.26 -23.38 -19.44
C VAL A 106 1.37 -23.59 -20.94
N ASP A 107 2.32 -24.45 -21.32
CA ASP A 107 2.59 -24.82 -22.69
C ASP A 107 2.06 -26.23 -22.96
N TYR A 108 1.22 -26.37 -23.99
CA TYR A 108 0.72 -27.65 -24.47
C TYR A 108 1.57 -28.12 -25.63
N PHE A 109 1.89 -29.41 -25.64
CA PHE A 109 2.76 -30.04 -26.61
C PHE A 109 2.01 -31.03 -27.51
N LYS A 110 2.42 -31.09 -28.78
CA LYS A 110 2.08 -32.13 -29.74
C LYS A 110 3.30 -32.39 -30.60
N ASN A 111 3.68 -33.66 -30.76
CA ASN A 111 4.84 -34.06 -31.59
C ASN A 111 6.15 -33.32 -31.23
N GLY A 112 6.35 -33.01 -29.94
CA GLY A 112 7.55 -32.32 -29.46
C GLY A 112 7.62 -30.82 -29.79
N LYS A 113 6.50 -30.22 -30.22
CA LYS A 113 6.36 -28.77 -30.43
C LYS A 113 5.26 -28.19 -29.55
N ILE A 114 5.38 -26.91 -29.22
CA ILE A 114 4.36 -26.16 -28.48
C ILE A 114 3.21 -25.84 -29.45
N VAL A 115 2.01 -26.29 -29.15
CA VAL A 115 0.79 -26.01 -29.94
C VAL A 115 -0.10 -24.96 -29.30
N LYS A 116 0.00 -24.78 -27.98
CA LYS A 116 -0.84 -23.83 -27.27
C LYS A 116 -0.11 -23.26 -26.07
N GLN A 117 -0.18 -21.95 -25.90
CA GLN A 117 0.40 -21.28 -24.74
C GLN A 117 -0.64 -20.45 -24.00
N TYR A 118 -0.62 -20.56 -22.67
CA TYR A 118 -1.40 -19.73 -21.76
C TYR A 118 -0.48 -19.07 -20.73
N PRO A 119 -0.18 -17.77 -20.86
CA PRO A 119 0.45 -17.01 -19.79
C PRO A 119 -0.59 -16.78 -18.68
N LEU A 120 -0.35 -17.34 -17.49
CA LEU A 120 -1.10 -17.12 -16.25
C LEU A 120 -0.58 -15.88 -15.49
N PHE A 121 -0.21 -14.82 -16.22
CA PHE A 121 0.05 -13.48 -15.68
C PHE A 121 -0.23 -12.42 -16.76
N ASP A 122 -1.24 -11.58 -16.51
CA ASP A 122 -1.52 -10.42 -17.34
C ASP A 122 -0.54 -9.31 -16.95
N THR A 123 0.56 -9.19 -17.69
CA THR A 123 1.60 -8.17 -17.48
C THR A 123 1.00 -6.77 -17.51
N ALA A 124 -0.03 -6.51 -18.32
CA ALA A 124 -0.71 -5.23 -18.40
C ALA A 124 -1.55 -4.96 -17.14
N GLN A 125 -2.23 -5.97 -16.59
CA GLN A 125 -2.95 -5.81 -15.32
C GLN A 125 -1.99 -5.57 -14.14
N LEU A 126 -0.83 -6.24 -14.14
CA LEU A 126 0.19 -6.05 -13.12
C LEU A 126 0.86 -4.66 -13.22
N LEU A 127 1.20 -4.23 -14.44
CA LEU A 127 1.67 -2.88 -14.74
C LEU A 127 0.64 -1.82 -14.31
N LYS A 128 -0.65 -1.99 -14.65
CA LYS A 128 -1.72 -1.09 -14.21
C LYS A 128 -1.82 -1.01 -12.69
N ARG A 129 -1.73 -2.14 -11.99
CA ARG A 129 -1.74 -2.17 -10.51
C ARG A 129 -0.51 -1.51 -9.90
N GLN A 130 0.65 -1.61 -10.54
CA GLN A 130 1.87 -0.96 -10.09
C GLN A 130 1.80 0.55 -10.33
N LEU A 131 1.36 0.97 -11.51
CA LEU A 131 1.11 2.37 -11.85
C LEU A 131 0.09 3.02 -10.94
N ALA A 132 -1.04 2.36 -10.67
CA ALA A 132 -2.05 2.88 -9.75
C ALA A 132 -1.48 3.07 -8.34
N ARG A 133 -0.64 2.16 -7.85
CA ARG A 133 0.07 2.30 -6.57
C ARG A 133 1.05 3.47 -6.59
N GLU A 134 1.77 3.66 -7.68
CA GLU A 134 2.72 4.78 -7.82
C GLU A 134 2.01 6.13 -7.96
N GLN A 135 0.92 6.20 -8.71
CA GLN A 135 0.07 7.39 -8.80
C GLN A 135 -0.47 7.78 -7.43
N GLU A 136 -0.89 6.80 -6.64
CA GLU A 136 -1.35 7.02 -5.27
C GLU A 136 -0.24 7.55 -4.36
N ARG A 137 0.99 7.02 -4.49
CA ARG A 137 2.17 7.57 -3.80
C ARG A 137 2.45 9.01 -4.19
N THR A 138 2.42 9.32 -5.49
CA THR A 138 2.64 10.68 -5.99
C THR A 138 1.56 11.64 -5.52
N ARG A 139 0.30 11.19 -5.48
CA ARG A 139 -0.82 11.97 -4.93
C ARG A 139 -0.58 12.29 -3.46
N ILE A 140 -0.22 11.30 -2.64
CA ILE A 140 0.09 11.50 -1.22
C ILE A 140 1.32 12.40 -1.02
N ALA A 141 2.34 12.29 -1.87
CA ALA A 141 3.50 13.18 -1.83
C ALA A 141 3.14 14.63 -2.19
N ARG A 142 2.11 14.85 -3.02
CA ARG A 142 1.58 16.18 -3.29
C ARG A 142 0.77 16.72 -2.10
N ASP A 143 -0.12 15.90 -1.52
CA ASP A 143 -0.82 16.26 -0.28
C ASP A 143 0.16 16.60 0.86
N LEU A 144 1.33 15.95 0.89
CA LEU A 144 2.43 16.26 1.79
C LEU A 144 3.02 17.66 1.51
N HIS A 145 3.35 17.96 0.25
CA HIS A 145 3.88 19.27 -0.14
C HIS A 145 2.94 20.41 0.29
N ASP A 146 1.63 20.22 0.10
CA ASP A 146 0.63 21.24 0.40
C ASP A 146 0.44 21.42 1.92
N ASN A 147 0.35 20.33 2.69
CA ASN A 147 0.27 20.40 4.16
C ASN A 147 1.54 21.01 4.78
N ILE A 148 2.73 20.59 4.34
CA ILE A 148 4.01 21.15 4.79
C ILE A 148 4.08 22.65 4.48
N GLY A 149 3.68 23.05 3.28
CA GLY A 149 3.68 24.45 2.86
C GLY A 149 2.85 25.35 3.79
N SER A 150 1.69 24.87 4.23
CA SER A 150 0.80 25.63 5.12
C SER A 150 1.39 25.85 6.53
N THR A 151 1.98 24.81 7.12
CA THR A 151 2.58 24.90 8.46
C THR A 151 3.91 25.64 8.45
N LEU A 152 4.74 25.49 7.40
CA LEU A 152 5.94 26.31 7.19
C LEU A 152 5.60 27.80 7.00
N GLY A 153 4.49 28.10 6.32
CA GLY A 153 3.95 29.45 6.22
C GLY A 153 3.57 30.02 7.60
N SER A 154 2.92 29.21 8.44
CA SER A 154 2.57 29.59 9.82
C SER A 154 3.79 29.83 10.71
N ILE A 155 4.83 28.99 10.59
CA ILE A 155 6.11 29.17 11.29
C ILE A 155 6.80 30.47 10.85
N SER A 156 6.83 30.74 9.53
CA SER A 156 7.39 31.98 8.98
C SER A 156 6.66 33.21 9.54
N TYR A 157 5.33 33.17 9.58
CA TYR A 157 4.50 34.25 10.13
C TYR A 157 4.74 34.47 11.63
N TYR A 158 4.76 33.41 12.44
CA TYR A 158 5.04 33.54 13.88
C TYR A 158 6.46 34.04 14.14
N SER A 159 7.43 33.64 13.31
CA SER A 159 8.81 34.11 13.40
C SER A 159 8.92 35.61 13.07
N GLU A 160 8.19 36.08 12.06
CA GLU A 160 8.13 37.50 11.71
C GLU A 160 7.50 38.33 12.84
N MET A 161 6.38 37.86 13.39
CA MET A 161 5.75 38.50 14.56
C MET A 161 6.69 38.53 15.77
N ALA A 162 7.42 37.44 16.02
CA ALA A 162 8.38 37.35 17.12
C ALA A 162 9.52 38.38 16.97
N GLN A 163 10.01 38.59 15.74
CA GLN A 163 11.02 39.63 15.47
C GLN A 163 10.48 41.04 15.73
N GLN A 164 9.24 41.33 15.33
CA GLN A 164 8.60 42.64 15.56
C GLN A 164 8.33 42.94 17.04
N LEU A 165 8.18 41.91 17.88
CA LEU A 165 7.83 42.02 19.30
C LEU A 165 9.02 41.91 20.25
N ALA A 166 10.23 41.67 19.71
CA ALA A 166 11.45 41.48 20.47
C ALA A 166 11.84 42.69 21.33
N GLU A 167 11.34 43.89 21.02
CA GLU A 167 11.72 45.14 21.71
C GLU A 167 10.77 45.57 22.85
N GLU A 168 9.53 45.06 22.95
CA GLU A 168 8.54 45.64 23.90
C GLU A 168 7.81 44.65 24.82
N LYS A 169 7.65 43.36 24.51
CA LYS A 169 6.79 42.45 25.30
C LYS A 169 7.30 41.00 25.41
N GLN A 170 8.12 40.74 26.42
CA GLN A 170 8.75 39.43 26.71
C GLN A 170 7.75 38.25 26.79
N ALA A 171 6.54 38.47 27.33
CA ALA A 171 5.51 37.42 27.44
C ALA A 171 4.88 37.04 26.08
N HIS A 172 4.70 38.02 25.18
CA HIS A 172 4.13 37.76 23.85
C HIS A 172 5.15 37.08 22.94
N LEU A 173 6.42 37.46 23.05
CA LEU A 173 7.54 36.79 22.42
C LEU A 173 7.62 35.31 22.82
N LYS A 174 7.54 35.01 24.14
CA LYS A 174 7.55 33.63 24.63
C LYS A 174 6.41 32.79 24.05
N MET A 175 5.20 33.36 23.96
CA MET A 175 4.05 32.66 23.37
C MET A 175 4.26 32.36 21.87
N LEU A 176 4.81 33.31 21.10
CA LEU A 176 5.08 33.10 19.67
C LEU A 176 6.17 32.07 19.43
N LEU A 177 7.25 32.10 20.22
CA LEU A 177 8.30 31.08 20.17
C LEU A 177 7.75 29.68 20.51
N GLN A 178 6.87 29.59 21.51
CA GLN A 178 6.21 28.32 21.83
C GLN A 178 5.33 27.82 20.67
N LYS A 179 4.59 28.71 19.99
CA LYS A 179 3.83 28.32 18.79
C LYS A 179 4.71 27.85 17.63
N ILE A 180 5.90 28.45 17.45
CA ILE A 180 6.88 27.98 16.45
C ILE A 180 7.38 26.59 16.80
N GLU A 181 7.73 26.36 18.07
CA GLU A 181 8.16 25.05 18.57
C GLU A 181 7.08 23.98 18.36
N GLU A 182 5.85 24.25 18.80
CA GLU A 182 4.70 23.36 18.63
C GLU A 182 4.43 23.03 17.15
N SER A 183 4.30 24.05 16.29
CA SER A 183 4.07 23.86 14.85
C SER A 183 5.21 23.10 14.16
N SER A 184 6.46 23.31 14.59
CA SER A 184 7.62 22.61 14.01
C SER A 184 7.62 21.13 14.40
N HIS A 185 7.31 20.82 15.66
CA HIS A 185 7.19 19.45 16.12
C HIS A 185 6.04 18.71 15.44
N GLU A 186 4.87 19.35 15.33
CA GLU A 186 3.71 18.78 14.61
C GLU A 186 4.06 18.47 13.15
N LEU A 187 4.77 19.37 12.46
CA LEU A 187 5.17 19.15 11.07
C LEU A 187 6.15 17.98 10.90
N VAL A 188 7.12 17.85 11.80
CA VAL A 188 8.08 16.73 11.77
C VAL A 188 7.37 15.40 12.00
N ASP A 189 6.44 15.35 12.94
CA ASP A 189 5.67 14.15 13.25
C ASP A 189 4.75 13.75 12.10
N ASP A 190 4.03 14.70 11.50
CA ASP A 190 3.15 14.47 10.36
C ASP A 190 3.95 14.00 9.14
N MET A 191 5.12 14.59 8.89
CA MET A 191 6.02 14.15 7.83
C MET A 191 6.50 12.71 8.05
N SER A 192 6.89 12.36 9.28
CA SER A 192 7.32 11.01 9.65
C SER A 192 6.21 9.97 9.42
N ASP A 193 4.96 10.31 9.74
CA ASP A 193 3.79 9.45 9.54
C ASP A 193 3.50 9.20 8.05
N ILE A 194 3.58 10.25 7.24
CA ILE A 194 3.34 10.16 5.80
C ILE A 194 4.48 9.39 5.10
N VAL A 195 5.74 9.73 5.38
CA VAL A 195 6.91 9.04 4.82
C VAL A 195 6.87 7.55 5.14
N TRP A 196 6.46 7.20 6.36
CA TRP A 196 6.28 5.81 6.72
C TRP A 196 5.17 5.12 5.93
N ALA A 197 4.02 5.77 5.74
CA ALA A 197 2.87 5.19 5.05
C ALA A 197 3.16 4.91 3.56
N ILE A 198 3.89 5.80 2.89
CA ILE A 198 4.24 5.67 1.45
C ILE A 198 5.40 4.69 1.20
N ASN A 199 6.19 4.35 2.23
CA ASN A 199 7.34 3.47 2.11
C ASN A 199 6.90 2.02 1.76
N PRO A 200 7.34 1.46 0.61
CA PRO A 200 6.98 0.10 0.18
C PRO A 200 7.29 -0.99 1.20
N PHE A 201 8.35 -0.83 2.00
CA PHE A 201 8.74 -1.80 3.02
C PHE A 201 7.75 -1.88 4.19
N ASN A 202 6.82 -0.93 4.27
CA ASN A 202 5.75 -0.87 5.28
C ASN A 202 4.38 -1.28 4.71
N ASP A 203 4.31 -1.89 3.53
CA ASP A 203 3.04 -2.24 2.88
C ASP A 203 2.23 -3.33 3.62
N SER A 204 2.85 -4.05 4.56
CA SER A 204 2.18 -5.12 5.31
C SER A 204 1.33 -4.59 6.47
N PHE A 205 0.24 -5.30 6.77
CA PHE A 205 -0.62 -4.99 7.91
C PHE A 205 0.11 -5.15 9.26
N GLU A 206 1.02 -6.12 9.37
CA GLU A 206 1.85 -6.33 10.57
C GLU A 206 2.71 -5.12 10.90
N LYS A 207 3.27 -4.44 9.89
CA LYS A 207 4.05 -3.21 10.10
C LYS A 207 3.18 -2.09 10.66
N LEU A 208 1.93 -1.97 10.21
CA LEU A 208 0.96 -1.03 10.79
C LEU A 208 0.67 -1.33 12.25
N LEU A 209 0.39 -2.60 12.59
CA LEU A 209 0.16 -3.01 13.98
C LEU A 209 1.37 -2.70 14.87
N SER A 210 2.59 -2.99 14.39
CA SER A 210 3.82 -2.68 15.11
C SER A 210 3.98 -1.18 15.33
N ARG A 211 3.71 -0.35 14.31
CA ARG A 211 3.77 1.12 14.46
C ARG A 211 2.75 1.63 15.48
N MET A 212 1.50 1.17 15.41
CA MET A 212 0.43 1.54 16.36
C MET A 212 0.83 1.18 17.80
N ARG A 213 1.29 -0.06 18.01
CA ARG A 213 1.72 -0.53 19.33
C ARG A 213 2.86 0.30 19.88
N ASN A 214 3.92 0.53 19.09
CA ASN A 214 5.09 1.29 19.53
C ASN A 214 4.72 2.73 19.86
N TYR A 215 3.97 3.41 18.98
CA TYR A 215 3.52 4.78 19.22
C TYR A 215 2.75 4.93 20.55
N ALA A 216 1.77 4.05 20.78
CA ALA A 216 1.00 4.09 22.01
C ALA A 216 1.85 3.73 23.24
N ALA A 217 2.70 2.71 23.15
CA ALA A 217 3.59 2.32 24.25
C ALA A 217 4.52 3.46 24.66
N ASP A 218 5.19 4.10 23.70
CA ASP A 218 6.12 5.19 23.95
C ASP A 218 5.42 6.40 24.60
N LEU A 219 4.25 6.78 24.08
CA LEU A 219 3.51 7.91 24.60
C LEU A 219 2.91 7.65 26.00
N LEU A 220 2.39 6.45 26.23
CA LEU A 220 1.70 6.08 27.48
C LEU A 220 2.68 5.73 28.61
N ALA A 221 3.86 5.18 28.30
CA ALA A 221 4.89 4.85 29.29
C ALA A 221 5.33 6.10 30.08
N THR A 222 5.47 7.25 29.40
CA THR A 222 5.83 8.52 30.05
C THR A 222 4.79 9.03 31.06
N ARG A 223 3.57 8.48 31.03
CA ARG A 223 2.40 8.96 31.79
C ARG A 223 1.87 7.92 32.79
N ASN A 224 2.53 6.78 32.91
CA ASN A 224 2.13 5.67 33.79
C ASN A 224 0.69 5.16 33.54
N ILE A 225 0.28 5.13 32.28
CA ILE A 225 -1.03 4.61 31.83
C ILE A 225 -0.84 3.17 31.36
N GLU A 226 -1.62 2.23 31.90
CA GLU A 226 -1.59 0.83 31.48
C GLU A 226 -2.14 0.69 30.06
N PHE A 227 -1.43 -0.03 29.19
CA PHE A 227 -1.83 -0.25 27.80
C PHE A 227 -1.94 -1.72 27.44
N SER A 228 -3.12 -2.16 27.00
CA SER A 228 -3.32 -3.47 26.38
C SER A 228 -3.48 -3.32 24.86
N PHE A 229 -2.78 -4.14 24.08
CA PHE A 229 -2.88 -4.17 22.62
C PHE A 229 -3.13 -5.61 22.14
N GLU A 230 -4.38 -5.89 21.79
CA GLU A 230 -4.85 -7.22 21.41
C GLU A 230 -5.12 -7.30 19.90
N ILE A 231 -4.74 -8.44 19.31
CA ILE A 231 -4.91 -8.71 17.88
C ILE A 231 -5.80 -9.95 17.73
N GLN A 232 -6.86 -9.87 16.93
CA GLN A 232 -7.84 -10.95 16.77
C GLN A 232 -8.20 -11.22 15.30
N ASN A 233 -8.22 -12.50 14.91
CA ASN A 233 -8.79 -12.98 13.64
C ASN A 233 -8.29 -12.29 12.35
N ILE A 234 -6.98 -12.03 12.24
CA ILE A 234 -6.43 -11.30 11.09
C ILE A 234 -5.91 -12.27 10.03
N SER A 235 -6.37 -12.10 8.78
CA SER A 235 -5.89 -12.90 7.65
C SER A 235 -4.47 -12.47 7.23
N GLU A 236 -3.58 -13.44 7.01
CA GLU A 236 -2.26 -13.23 6.40
C GLU A 236 -2.34 -12.60 4.99
N THR A 237 -3.47 -12.80 4.30
CA THR A 237 -3.71 -12.26 2.95
C THR A 237 -4.37 -10.89 2.95
N LEU A 238 -4.62 -10.30 4.14
CA LEU A 238 -5.14 -8.95 4.26
C LEU A 238 -4.16 -7.95 3.64
N ARG A 239 -4.67 -7.09 2.77
CA ARG A 239 -3.91 -5.99 2.18
C ARG A 239 -4.71 -4.70 2.31
N LEU A 240 -4.05 -3.67 2.83
CA LEU A 240 -4.58 -2.32 2.91
C LEU A 240 -3.95 -1.45 1.83
N SER A 241 -4.73 -0.52 1.28
CA SER A 241 -4.17 0.57 0.48
C SER A 241 -3.28 1.48 1.34
N ILE A 242 -2.48 2.32 0.69
CA ILE A 242 -1.64 3.30 1.38
C ILE A 242 -2.53 4.27 2.19
N GLU A 243 -3.61 4.77 1.59
CA GLU A 243 -4.59 5.64 2.26
C GLU A 243 -5.20 4.98 3.50
N GLN A 244 -5.60 3.71 3.38
CA GLN A 244 -6.15 2.95 4.50
C GLN A 244 -5.15 2.86 5.65
N ARG A 245 -3.88 2.52 5.38
CA ARG A 245 -2.85 2.47 6.42
C ARG A 245 -2.62 3.85 7.06
N LYS A 246 -2.50 4.89 6.24
CA LYS A 246 -2.31 6.28 6.69
C LYS A 246 -3.46 6.71 7.61
N ASN A 247 -4.70 6.61 7.14
CA ASN A 247 -5.86 7.13 7.85
C ASN A 247 -6.22 6.30 9.08
N ILE A 248 -6.07 4.96 9.04
CA ILE A 248 -6.22 4.12 10.23
C ILE A 248 -5.18 4.51 11.30
N PHE A 249 -3.91 4.68 10.91
CA PHE A 249 -2.86 5.07 11.85
C PHE A 249 -3.13 6.45 12.46
N LEU A 250 -3.49 7.45 11.65
CA LEU A 250 -3.74 8.81 12.13
C LEU A 250 -4.98 8.91 13.02
N ILE A 251 -6.03 8.12 12.75
CA ILE A 251 -7.20 8.02 13.64
C ILE A 251 -6.80 7.41 14.98
N PHE A 252 -6.02 6.33 14.96
CA PHE A 252 -5.50 5.71 16.18
C PHE A 252 -4.60 6.66 16.98
N LYS A 253 -3.69 7.38 16.30
CA LYS A 253 -2.79 8.37 16.89
C LYS A 253 -3.57 9.45 17.65
N GLU A 254 -4.55 10.04 16.96
CA GLU A 254 -5.43 11.07 17.51
C GLU A 254 -6.25 10.56 18.71
N ALA A 255 -6.75 9.32 18.64
CA ALA A 255 -7.49 8.71 19.73
C ALA A 255 -6.63 8.51 20.99
N ILE A 256 -5.41 7.98 20.85
CA ILE A 256 -4.46 7.83 21.97
C ILE A 256 -4.06 9.19 22.53
N TYR A 257 -3.76 10.16 21.67
CA TYR A 257 -3.42 11.52 22.09
C TYR A 257 -4.55 12.18 22.88
N ASN A 258 -5.79 12.03 22.42
CA ASN A 258 -6.97 12.55 23.12
C ASN A 258 -7.17 11.90 24.49
N ALA A 259 -6.94 10.59 24.61
CA ALA A 259 -7.01 9.90 25.91
C ALA A 259 -5.95 10.44 26.89
N VAL A 260 -4.72 10.67 26.42
CA VAL A 260 -3.62 11.22 27.22
C VAL A 260 -3.90 12.66 27.66
N LYS A 261 -4.38 13.50 26.73
CA LYS A 261 -4.55 14.94 26.96
C LYS A 261 -5.79 15.27 27.78
N TYR A 262 -6.88 14.55 27.57
CA TYR A 262 -8.19 14.94 28.09
C TYR A 262 -8.78 13.95 29.09
N ALA A 263 -8.53 12.65 28.95
CA ALA A 263 -9.32 11.65 29.68
C ALA A 263 -8.89 11.47 31.15
N CYS A 264 -7.66 11.81 31.53
CA CYS A 264 -7.10 11.48 32.86
C CYS A 264 -7.28 9.98 33.19
N CYS A 265 -7.13 9.12 32.19
CA CYS A 265 -7.31 7.68 32.31
C CYS A 265 -6.08 7.03 32.96
N SER A 266 -6.29 5.86 33.58
CA SER A 266 -5.21 5.00 34.08
C SER A 266 -4.98 3.78 33.21
N LYS A 267 -5.92 3.46 32.31
CA LYS A 267 -5.87 2.30 31.42
C LYS A 267 -6.48 2.60 30.06
N ILE A 268 -5.83 2.11 29.01
CA ILE A 268 -6.32 2.10 27.63
C ILE A 268 -6.20 0.68 27.07
N ASN A 269 -7.27 0.21 26.44
CA ASN A 269 -7.29 -1.07 25.72
C ASN A 269 -7.49 -0.81 24.23
N ALA A 270 -6.63 -1.39 23.40
CA ALA A 270 -6.74 -1.42 21.95
C ALA A 270 -7.01 -2.85 21.48
N LEU A 271 -8.07 -3.04 20.69
CA LEU A 271 -8.38 -4.31 20.04
C LEU A 271 -8.40 -4.08 18.53
N ILE A 272 -7.57 -4.84 17.82
CA ILE A 272 -7.46 -4.77 16.36
C ILE A 272 -7.82 -6.13 15.80
N GLY A 273 -8.77 -6.16 14.89
CA GLY A 273 -9.16 -7.42 14.26
C GLY A 273 -9.75 -7.28 12.89
N GLN A 274 -10.26 -8.39 12.38
CA GLN A 274 -10.93 -8.45 11.10
C GLN A 274 -12.21 -9.30 11.21
N ALA A 275 -13.31 -8.78 10.66
CA ALA A 275 -14.58 -9.49 10.53
C ALA A 275 -15.34 -8.94 9.30
N ASP A 276 -16.12 -9.78 8.62
CA ASP A 276 -17.04 -9.36 7.55
C ASP A 276 -16.43 -8.43 6.49
N HIS A 277 -15.22 -8.76 6.01
CA HIS A 277 -14.46 -7.93 5.06
C HIS A 277 -14.18 -6.50 5.56
N ARG A 278 -14.09 -6.31 6.87
CA ARG A 278 -13.71 -5.06 7.51
C ARG A 278 -12.57 -5.30 8.49
N VAL A 279 -11.64 -4.34 8.55
CA VAL A 279 -10.73 -4.19 9.68
C VAL A 279 -11.44 -3.40 10.76
N ILE A 280 -11.35 -3.91 11.98
CA ILE A 280 -11.94 -3.33 13.18
C ILE A 280 -10.79 -2.79 14.03
N VAL A 281 -10.85 -1.52 14.39
CA VAL A 281 -9.97 -0.91 15.39
C VAL A 281 -10.83 -0.35 16.50
N GLU A 282 -10.70 -0.90 17.69
CA GLU A 282 -11.41 -0.50 18.89
C GLU A 282 -10.42 0.03 19.93
N LEU A 283 -10.75 1.18 20.51
CA LEU A 283 -10.00 1.82 21.58
C LEU A 283 -10.97 2.14 22.71
N HIS A 284 -10.59 1.80 23.94
CA HIS A 284 -11.35 2.10 25.14
C HIS A 284 -10.44 2.63 26.23
N ASP A 285 -10.72 3.83 26.74
CA ASP A 285 -10.10 4.39 27.93
C ASP A 285 -11.06 4.36 29.12
N ASN A 286 -10.52 4.30 30.34
CA ASN A 286 -11.30 4.34 31.58
C ASN A 286 -11.34 5.73 32.24
N GLY A 287 -11.15 6.79 31.46
CA GLY A 287 -11.03 8.15 31.97
C GLY A 287 -12.36 8.81 32.34
N LYS A 288 -12.32 10.13 32.47
CA LYS A 288 -13.46 10.95 32.90
C LYS A 288 -14.60 11.02 31.89
N GLY A 289 -14.38 10.61 30.63
CA GLY A 289 -15.34 10.75 29.54
C GLY A 289 -15.76 12.20 29.26
N PHE A 290 -16.69 12.38 28.32
CA PHE A 290 -17.24 13.69 27.94
C PHE A 290 -18.61 13.57 27.28
N ASP A 291 -19.31 14.69 27.10
CA ASP A 291 -20.50 14.78 26.26
C ASP A 291 -20.08 14.93 24.78
N VAL A 292 -20.30 13.88 24.00
CA VAL A 292 -19.92 13.82 22.59
C VAL A 292 -20.63 14.90 21.75
N ASN A 293 -21.89 15.21 22.04
CA ASN A 293 -22.64 16.19 21.27
C ASN A 293 -22.11 17.61 21.52
N GLN A 294 -21.80 17.93 22.78
CA GLN A 294 -21.19 19.22 23.09
C GLN A 294 -19.77 19.34 22.52
N ALA A 295 -18.97 18.28 22.58
CA ALA A 295 -17.61 18.29 22.04
C ALA A 295 -17.59 18.56 20.53
N ILE A 296 -18.52 17.97 19.76
CA ILE A 296 -18.64 18.23 18.31
C ILE A 296 -18.94 19.70 18.01
N ILE A 297 -19.70 20.39 18.88
CA ILE A 297 -20.14 21.79 18.66
C ILE A 297 -19.08 22.79 19.12
N TYR A 298 -18.48 22.57 20.29
CA TYR A 298 -17.68 23.59 20.99
C TYR A 298 -16.18 23.30 21.03
N ASN A 299 -15.74 22.07 20.80
CA ASN A 299 -14.38 21.66 21.11
C ASN A 299 -13.85 20.54 20.17
N GLY A 300 -13.26 20.94 19.04
CA GLY A 300 -12.11 20.23 18.49
C GLY A 300 -12.16 19.84 17.01
N ASN A 301 -11.12 20.27 16.30
CA ASN A 301 -10.73 19.73 14.99
C ASN A 301 -10.51 18.20 15.06
N GLY A 302 -10.10 17.63 16.20
CA GLY A 302 -9.74 16.21 16.35
C GLY A 302 -10.85 15.22 15.98
N ILE A 303 -12.05 15.34 16.56
CA ILE A 303 -13.18 14.43 16.24
C ILE A 303 -13.61 14.57 14.78
N ASN A 304 -13.69 15.80 14.27
CA ASN A 304 -14.07 16.05 12.88
C ASN A 304 -13.00 15.52 11.91
N ASN A 305 -11.72 15.68 12.23
CA ASN A 305 -10.60 15.14 11.46
C ASN A 305 -10.64 13.61 11.43
N MET A 306 -10.92 12.95 12.56
CA MET A 306 -11.09 11.50 12.58
C MET A 306 -12.26 11.04 11.68
N LYS A 307 -13.39 11.77 11.71
CA LYS A 307 -14.54 11.49 10.84
C LYS A 307 -14.22 11.70 9.36
N LEU A 308 -13.54 12.79 9.01
CA LEU A 308 -13.09 13.07 7.64
C LEU A 308 -12.15 11.98 7.13
N ARG A 309 -11.14 11.61 7.92
CA ARG A 309 -10.19 10.54 7.58
C ARG A 309 -10.87 9.18 7.44
N ALA A 310 -11.89 8.89 8.25
CA ALA A 310 -12.68 7.67 8.10
C ALA A 310 -13.47 7.69 6.78
N ALA A 311 -14.12 8.82 6.47
CA ALA A 311 -14.87 8.99 5.22
C ALA A 311 -13.98 8.85 3.97
N GLU A 312 -12.75 9.38 4.00
CA GLU A 312 -11.78 9.25 2.89
C GLU A 312 -11.50 7.80 2.49
N ILE A 313 -11.55 6.87 3.43
CA ILE A 313 -11.30 5.44 3.17
C ILE A 313 -12.58 4.60 3.14
N GLY A 314 -13.75 5.26 3.12
CA GLY A 314 -15.06 4.61 3.18
C GLY A 314 -15.31 3.84 4.48
N ALA A 315 -14.64 4.22 5.56
CA ALA A 315 -14.79 3.60 6.87
C ALA A 315 -15.90 4.27 7.69
N GLU A 316 -16.51 3.49 8.58
CA GLU A 316 -17.44 4.00 9.58
C GLU A 316 -16.68 4.20 10.90
N ILE A 317 -16.92 5.31 11.58
CA ILE A 317 -16.35 5.59 12.90
C ILE A 317 -17.45 5.89 13.92
N PHE A 318 -17.39 5.21 15.06
CA PHE A 318 -18.29 5.38 16.19
C PHE A 318 -17.49 5.89 17.39
N ILE A 319 -17.98 6.94 18.02
CA ILE A 319 -17.36 7.52 19.21
C ILE A 319 -18.44 7.60 20.28
N GLY A 320 -18.29 6.81 21.33
CA GLY A 320 -19.14 6.80 22.50
C GLY A 320 -18.36 7.32 23.70
N SER A 321 -18.91 8.29 24.42
CA SER A 321 -18.34 8.77 25.68
C SER A 321 -19.45 9.16 26.63
N LYS A 322 -19.21 8.99 27.92
CA LYS A 322 -20.11 9.48 28.97
C LYS A 322 -19.29 9.89 30.18
N ASN A 323 -19.68 11.00 30.80
CA ASN A 323 -19.05 11.48 32.04
C ASN A 323 -18.92 10.36 33.09
N GLY A 324 -17.70 10.14 33.57
CA GLY A 324 -17.32 9.11 34.53
C GLY A 324 -17.20 7.68 33.98
N LYS A 325 -17.37 7.46 32.67
CA LYS A 325 -17.35 6.12 32.06
C LYS A 325 -16.28 5.91 30.99
N GLY A 326 -15.38 6.87 30.80
CA GLY A 326 -14.36 6.82 29.76
C GLY A 326 -14.90 7.06 28.35
N THR A 327 -14.09 6.72 27.36
CA THR A 327 -14.41 6.88 25.93
C THR A 327 -14.14 5.58 25.19
N GLN A 328 -15.02 5.26 24.24
CA GLN A 328 -14.86 4.19 23.27
C GLN A 328 -14.84 4.77 21.86
N ILE A 329 -13.84 4.39 21.08
CA ILE A 329 -13.73 4.69 19.66
C ILE A 329 -13.70 3.36 18.90
N ARG A 330 -14.53 3.23 17.87
CA ARG A 330 -14.60 2.05 17.01
C ARG A 330 -14.57 2.47 15.55
N LEU A 331 -13.58 1.99 14.81
CA LEU A 331 -13.41 2.19 13.38
C LEU A 331 -13.67 0.87 12.65
N LEU A 332 -14.50 0.92 11.61
CA LEU A 332 -14.80 -0.19 10.72
C LEU A 332 -14.38 0.17 9.29
N ALA A 333 -13.19 -0.28 8.87
CA ALA A 333 -12.63 0.04 7.56
C ALA A 333 -12.85 -1.12 6.56
N PRO A 334 -13.45 -0.91 5.39
CA PRO A 334 -13.67 -1.97 4.41
C PRO A 334 -12.34 -2.47 3.83
N VAL A 335 -12.19 -3.79 3.66
CA VAL A 335 -10.96 -4.40 3.15
C VAL A 335 -11.22 -5.47 2.10
N LYS A 336 -10.32 -5.54 1.11
CA LYS A 336 -10.34 -6.62 0.13
C LYS A 336 -9.54 -7.80 0.66
N VAL A 337 -10.18 -8.96 0.75
CA VAL A 337 -9.50 -10.22 1.08
C VAL A 337 -9.13 -10.90 -0.23
N THR A 338 -7.84 -11.08 -0.47
CA THR A 338 -7.39 -11.88 -1.61
C THR A 338 -7.49 -13.35 -1.19
N MET A 339 -8.42 -14.11 -1.77
CA MET A 339 -8.49 -15.55 -1.52
C MET A 339 -7.23 -16.21 -2.10
N LYS A 340 -6.58 -17.08 -1.32
CA LYS A 340 -5.63 -18.04 -1.89
C LYS A 340 -6.43 -18.97 -2.81
N ALA A 341 -6.07 -19.06 -4.09
CA ALA A 341 -6.57 -20.13 -4.94
C ALA A 341 -6.16 -21.46 -4.29
N ARG A 342 -7.13 -22.34 -4.02
CA ARG A 342 -6.91 -23.68 -3.48
C ARG A 342 -6.23 -24.58 -4.50
#